data_AF-A0A4R0XZX6-F1
#
_entry.id   AF-A0A4R0XZX6-F1
#
_cell.length_a   1.000
_cell.length_b   1.000
_cell.length_c   1.000
_cell.angle_alpha   90.00
_cell.angle_beta   90.00
_cell.angle_gamma   90.00
#
_symmetry.space_group_name_H-M   'P 1'
#
loop_
_entity.id
_entity.type
_entity.pdbx_description
1 polymer ?
#
loop_
_entity_poly.entity_id
_entity_poly.type
_entity_poly.pdbx_seq_one_letter_code
_entity_poly.pdbx_strand_id
1 'polypeptide(L)'
;MKNVGMKAESYRTAVATGILHAPPHCIELLRNGNTEKGDALKTARIAGILAAKRTDELIPLCHPLPIYRADVEYELFDAHVEIIATVETIGPTGVEMEALTAVSLAGLTLYDMLKPHCEPEDLCLDQVKLQKKKGGKSHFTRALKEALPASIIVLSDTVAAGKKPDTAGQNVLEILQEANFSDIAYQVIPDSPEQLLALVEQQKNDYPLILTVGGTGLGPKDLTVETIQPLLKREIPGLMEASRSFGQKRTPYAALSRGVAGYIDNSLVMTLPGSRQGAKESLIAVLPALVHLFDVQKNIPHPGGYQ
;
A
#
# COMPACT_ATOMS: atom_id res chain seq x y z
N MET A 1 -15.80 -2.61 -10.23
CA MET A 1 -15.01 -2.13 -9.08
C MET A 1 -13.70 -2.89 -9.02
N LYS A 2 -12.57 -2.23 -8.76
CA LYS A 2 -11.24 -2.88 -8.70
C LYS A 2 -10.99 -3.47 -7.32
N ASN A 3 -10.62 -4.74 -7.22
CA ASN A 3 -10.30 -5.36 -5.92
C ASN A 3 -9.03 -4.74 -5.29
N VAL A 4 -9.13 -4.30 -4.04
CA VAL A 4 -8.03 -3.71 -3.25
C VAL A 4 -7.64 -4.54 -2.02
N GLY A 5 -8.29 -5.70 -1.83
CA GLY A 5 -8.14 -6.56 -0.66
C GLY A 5 -6.79 -7.26 -0.51
N MET A 6 -5.87 -7.14 -1.47
CA MET A 6 -4.47 -7.61 -1.33
C MET A 6 -3.46 -6.46 -1.26
N LYS A 7 -3.94 -5.22 -1.09
CA LYS A 7 -3.05 -4.07 -0.91
C LYS A 7 -2.89 -3.77 0.57
N ALA A 8 -1.64 -3.62 1.03
CA ALA A 8 -1.36 -3.06 2.34
C ALA A 8 -1.95 -1.65 2.45
N GLU A 9 -2.42 -1.32 3.65
CA GLU A 9 -2.85 0.02 3.99
C GLU A 9 -1.64 0.95 4.08
N SER A 10 -1.84 2.21 3.70
CA SER A 10 -0.83 3.25 3.80
C SER A 10 -1.52 4.59 3.99
N TYR A 11 -0.83 5.53 4.64
CA TYR A 11 -1.27 6.93 4.65
C TYR A 11 -1.28 7.50 3.22
N ARG A 12 -2.37 8.18 2.87
CA ARG A 12 -2.66 8.68 1.53
C ARG A 12 -3.31 10.05 1.62
N THR A 13 -2.92 10.91 0.69
CA THR A 13 -3.41 12.29 0.59
C THR A 13 -3.73 12.61 -0.86
N ALA A 14 -4.80 13.35 -1.09
CA ALA A 14 -5.13 13.96 -2.38
C ALA A 14 -5.48 15.43 -2.19
N VAL A 15 -5.06 16.26 -3.14
CA VAL A 15 -5.46 17.66 -3.25
C VAL A 15 -6.10 17.84 -4.61
N ALA A 16 -7.34 18.34 -4.61
CA ALA A 16 -8.08 18.70 -5.81
C ALA A 16 -8.41 20.19 -5.79
N THR A 17 -8.53 20.77 -6.98
CA THR A 17 -8.87 22.18 -7.17
C THR A 17 -10.04 22.32 -8.11
N GLY A 18 -10.78 23.43 -8.02
CA GLY A 18 -11.79 23.86 -8.99
C GLY A 18 -11.92 25.37 -8.95
N ILE A 19 -12.43 25.98 -10.02
CA ILE A 19 -12.62 27.43 -10.10
C ILE A 19 -14.09 27.70 -10.37
N LEU A 20 -14.71 28.54 -9.54
CA LEU A 20 -16.04 29.07 -9.82
C LEU A 20 -15.90 30.52 -10.23
N HIS A 21 -16.15 30.79 -11.51
CA HIS A 21 -16.26 32.14 -12.06
C HIS A 21 -17.56 32.77 -11.61
N ALA A 22 -17.49 34.03 -11.18
CA ALA A 22 -18.64 34.81 -10.78
C ALA A 22 -18.33 36.32 -10.91
N PRO A 23 -19.34 37.17 -11.13
CA PRO A 23 -19.14 38.61 -11.21
C PRO A 23 -18.55 39.21 -9.92
N PRO A 24 -17.83 40.35 -10.00
CA PRO A 24 -17.22 40.97 -8.83
C PRO A 24 -18.18 41.24 -7.67
N HIS A 25 -19.44 41.62 -7.96
CA HIS A 25 -20.44 41.85 -6.91
C HIS A 25 -20.83 40.56 -6.18
N CYS A 26 -20.82 39.41 -6.85
CA CYS A 26 -21.04 38.10 -6.22
C CYS A 26 -19.86 37.70 -5.33
N ILE A 27 -18.62 37.98 -5.77
CA ILE A 27 -17.44 37.76 -4.94
C ILE A 27 -17.50 38.61 -3.66
N GLU A 28 -17.93 39.86 -3.76
CA GLU A 28 -18.14 40.72 -2.58
C GLU A 28 -19.18 40.14 -1.61
N LEU A 29 -20.24 39.51 -2.11
CA LEU A 29 -21.20 38.80 -1.24
C LEU A 29 -20.53 37.64 -0.48
N LEU A 30 -19.64 36.89 -1.14
CA LEU A 30 -18.86 35.82 -0.49
C LEU A 30 -17.92 36.40 0.59
N ARG A 31 -17.23 37.50 0.31
CA ARG A 31 -16.32 38.18 1.26
C ARG A 31 -17.05 38.65 2.52
N ASN A 32 -18.25 39.21 2.33
CA ASN A 32 -19.05 39.78 3.41
C ASN A 32 -19.91 38.74 4.16
N GLY A 33 -19.99 37.51 3.66
CA GLY A 33 -20.77 36.42 4.27
C GLY A 33 -22.29 36.68 4.28
N ASN A 34 -22.77 37.57 3.43
CA ASN A 34 -24.12 38.12 3.51
C ASN A 34 -24.94 37.78 2.25
N THR A 35 -25.31 36.52 2.09
CA THR A 35 -26.35 36.12 1.12
C THR A 35 -27.70 35.97 1.84
N GLU A 36 -28.81 36.04 1.11
CA GLU A 36 -30.15 35.80 1.67
C GLU A 36 -30.29 34.40 2.31
N LYS A 37 -29.46 33.45 1.87
CA LYS A 37 -29.39 32.08 2.36
C LYS A 37 -28.31 31.86 3.45
N GLY A 38 -27.64 32.92 3.90
CA GLY A 38 -26.58 32.87 4.91
C GLY A 38 -25.16 32.84 4.34
N ASP A 39 -24.21 32.30 5.10
CA ASP A 39 -22.80 32.26 4.71
C ASP A 39 -22.53 31.15 3.68
N ALA A 40 -22.35 31.55 2.43
CA ALA A 40 -22.15 30.63 1.31
C ALA A 40 -20.85 29.81 1.41
N LEU A 41 -19.75 30.43 1.87
CA LEU A 41 -18.46 29.75 2.00
C LEU A 41 -18.50 28.68 3.10
N LYS A 42 -19.11 28.99 4.25
CA LYS A 42 -19.29 28.00 5.33
C LYS A 42 -20.20 26.84 4.89
N THR A 43 -21.30 27.16 4.23
CA THR A 43 -22.26 26.15 3.73
C THR A 43 -21.59 25.23 2.70
N ALA A 44 -20.89 25.81 1.71
CA ALA A 44 -20.16 25.06 0.70
C ALA A 44 -19.03 24.20 1.29
N ARG A 45 -18.35 24.68 2.34
CA ARG A 45 -17.30 23.90 3.02
C ARG A 45 -17.89 22.64 3.64
N ILE A 46 -19.01 22.79 4.35
CA ILE A 46 -19.72 21.65 4.95
C ILE A 46 -20.18 20.68 3.85
N ALA A 47 -20.76 21.19 2.76
CA ALA A 47 -21.19 20.36 1.64
C ALA A 47 -20.04 19.56 1.02
N GLY A 48 -18.88 20.19 0.78
CA GLY A 48 -17.69 19.51 0.27
C GLY A 48 -17.16 18.44 1.23
N ILE A 49 -17.10 18.72 2.53
CA ILE A 49 -16.67 17.75 3.55
C ILE A 49 -17.63 16.55 3.62
N LEU A 50 -18.94 16.80 3.57
CA LEU A 50 -19.96 15.74 3.56
C LEU A 50 -19.85 14.88 2.30
N ALA A 51 -19.61 15.51 1.15
CA ALA A 51 -19.46 14.82 -0.12
C ALA A 51 -18.20 13.94 -0.17
N ALA A 52 -17.07 14.42 0.37
CA ALA A 52 -15.86 13.62 0.54
C ALA A 52 -16.13 12.34 1.35
N LYS A 53 -16.91 12.44 2.43
CA LYS A 53 -17.23 11.31 3.32
C LYS A 53 -18.25 10.33 2.73
N ARG A 54 -19.01 10.73 1.71
CA ARG A 54 -20.08 9.95 1.07
C ARG A 54 -19.79 9.70 -0.41
N THR A 55 -18.53 9.75 -0.81
CA THR A 55 -18.14 9.63 -2.23
C THR A 55 -18.53 8.27 -2.81
N ASP A 56 -18.50 7.21 -2.02
CA ASP A 56 -18.94 5.87 -2.42
C ASP A 56 -20.46 5.75 -2.62
N GLU A 57 -21.25 6.63 -1.99
CA GLU A 57 -22.70 6.75 -2.24
C GLU A 57 -23.01 7.59 -3.48
N LEU A 58 -22.15 8.58 -3.79
CA LEU A 58 -22.35 9.54 -4.88
C LEU A 58 -21.77 9.05 -6.22
N ILE A 59 -20.62 8.37 -6.19
CA ILE A 59 -19.90 7.91 -7.38
C ILE A 59 -19.87 6.37 -7.39
N PRO A 60 -20.52 5.72 -8.37
CA PRO A 60 -20.52 4.27 -8.49
C PRO A 60 -19.11 3.68 -8.50
N LEU A 61 -18.95 2.52 -7.86
CA LEU A 61 -17.72 1.72 -7.82
C LEU A 61 -16.55 2.35 -7.04
N CYS A 62 -16.74 3.49 -6.37
CA CYS A 62 -15.82 3.96 -5.34
C CYS A 62 -15.87 3.03 -4.12
N HIS A 63 -14.76 2.99 -3.37
CA HIS A 63 -14.69 2.17 -2.16
C HIS A 63 -15.08 3.04 -0.96
N PRO A 64 -15.79 2.50 0.03
CA PRO A 64 -15.90 3.19 1.32
C PRO A 64 -14.51 3.31 1.94
N LEU A 65 -14.12 4.52 2.33
CA LEU A 65 -12.81 4.82 2.92
C LEU A 65 -12.96 5.57 4.26
N PRO A 66 -12.18 5.21 5.29
CA PRO A 66 -12.16 5.98 6.53
C PRO A 66 -11.44 7.30 6.29
N ILE A 67 -12.19 8.40 6.18
CA ILE A 67 -11.64 9.73 5.98
C ILE A 67 -11.19 10.30 7.33
N TYR A 68 -9.89 10.50 7.49
CA TYR A 68 -9.30 11.09 8.70
C TYR A 68 -9.29 12.61 8.66
N ARG A 69 -9.09 13.19 7.47
CA ARG A 69 -9.19 14.62 7.23
C ARG A 69 -9.89 14.86 5.90
N ALA A 70 -10.83 15.78 5.90
CA ALA A 70 -11.38 16.42 4.71
C ALA A 70 -11.52 17.90 5.04
N ASP A 71 -10.91 18.74 4.20
CA ASP A 71 -10.87 20.18 4.39
C ASP A 71 -11.11 20.87 3.05
N VAL A 72 -11.78 22.02 3.09
CA VAL A 72 -12.09 22.83 1.90
C VAL A 72 -11.75 24.28 2.19
N GLU A 73 -10.79 24.78 1.43
CA GLU A 73 -10.27 26.15 1.50
C GLU A 73 -10.68 26.91 0.24
N TYR A 74 -10.68 28.23 0.35
CA TYR A 74 -11.08 29.14 -0.72
C TYR A 74 -10.07 30.26 -0.86
N GLU A 75 -9.72 30.59 -2.10
CA GLU A 75 -9.01 31.83 -2.43
C GLU A 75 -9.94 32.69 -3.30
N LEU A 76 -10.24 33.90 -2.83
CA LEU A 76 -11.20 34.80 -3.47
C LEU A 76 -10.47 35.84 -4.34
N PHE A 77 -10.70 35.77 -5.65
CA PHE A 77 -10.21 36.73 -6.65
C PHE A 77 -11.35 37.62 -7.13
N ASP A 78 -11.04 38.65 -7.91
CA ASP A 78 -12.04 39.67 -8.29
C ASP A 78 -13.16 39.15 -9.20
N ALA A 79 -12.94 38.05 -9.92
CA ALA A 79 -13.91 37.48 -10.85
C ALA A 79 -14.11 35.96 -10.68
N HIS A 80 -13.50 35.35 -9.66
CA HIS A 80 -13.65 33.93 -9.39
C HIS A 80 -13.25 33.58 -7.96
N VAL A 81 -13.64 32.38 -7.54
CA VAL A 81 -13.14 31.72 -6.33
C VAL A 81 -12.43 30.43 -6.72
N GLU A 82 -11.19 30.27 -6.27
CA GLU A 82 -10.53 28.97 -6.29
C GLU A 82 -10.97 28.15 -5.08
N ILE A 83 -11.33 26.90 -5.33
CA ILE A 83 -11.79 25.93 -4.34
C ILE A 83 -10.72 24.85 -4.24
N ILE A 84 -10.18 24.65 -3.04
CA ILE A 84 -9.10 23.68 -2.81
C ILE A 84 -9.59 22.68 -1.77
N ALA A 85 -9.64 21.39 -2.14
CA ALA A 85 -9.99 20.33 -1.20
C ALA A 85 -8.79 19.43 -0.92
N THR A 86 -8.50 19.22 0.37
CA THR A 86 -7.47 18.27 0.83
C THR A 86 -8.14 17.13 1.59
N VAL A 87 -7.87 15.90 1.17
CA VAL A 87 -8.43 14.69 1.79
C VAL A 87 -7.33 13.70 2.15
N GLU A 88 -7.44 13.10 3.33
CA GLU A 88 -6.46 12.16 3.88
C GLU A 88 -7.12 10.90 4.43
N THR A 89 -6.50 9.75 4.20
CA THR A 89 -6.91 8.43 4.72
C THR A 89 -5.71 7.53 5.02
N ILE A 90 -5.93 6.47 5.80
CA ILE A 90 -5.07 5.29 5.82
C ILE A 90 -5.91 4.16 5.24
N GLY A 91 -5.52 3.68 4.06
CA GLY A 91 -6.34 2.74 3.31
C GLY A 91 -5.59 2.00 2.21
N PRO A 92 -6.20 0.96 1.62
CA PRO A 92 -5.61 0.16 0.55
C PRO A 92 -5.65 0.86 -0.83
N THR A 93 -6.40 1.96 -0.96
CA THR A 93 -6.52 2.77 -2.17
C THR A 93 -6.54 4.27 -1.86
N GLY A 94 -6.29 5.11 -2.87
CA GLY A 94 -6.21 6.56 -2.75
C GLY A 94 -7.57 7.23 -2.54
N VAL A 95 -7.50 8.53 -2.19
CA VAL A 95 -8.64 9.41 -1.91
C VAL A 95 -8.83 10.48 -3.00
N GLU A 96 -8.42 10.16 -4.24
CA GLU A 96 -8.50 11.10 -5.36
C GLU A 96 -9.96 11.50 -5.64
N MET A 97 -10.87 10.53 -5.58
CA MET A 97 -12.28 10.76 -5.88
C MET A 97 -12.96 11.56 -4.77
N GLU A 98 -12.58 11.35 -3.52
CA GLU A 98 -13.12 12.07 -2.37
C GLU A 98 -12.75 13.56 -2.44
N ALA A 99 -11.51 13.87 -2.83
CA ALA A 99 -11.07 15.25 -3.05
C ALA A 99 -11.80 15.91 -4.23
N LEU A 100 -11.92 15.24 -5.37
CA LEU A 100 -12.64 15.74 -6.55
C LEU A 100 -14.14 15.95 -6.27
N THR A 101 -14.74 15.06 -5.50
CA THR A 101 -16.14 15.13 -5.10
C THR A 101 -16.37 16.28 -4.13
N ALA A 102 -15.45 16.51 -3.20
CA ALA A 102 -15.49 17.65 -2.29
C ALA A 102 -15.47 18.99 -3.03
N VAL A 103 -14.54 19.16 -3.99
CA VAL A 103 -14.47 20.37 -4.83
C VAL A 103 -15.77 20.55 -5.63
N SER A 104 -16.24 19.48 -6.28
CA SER A 104 -17.44 19.52 -7.11
C SER A 104 -18.66 19.98 -6.30
N LEU A 105 -18.92 19.36 -5.14
CA LEU A 105 -20.09 19.73 -4.33
C LEU A 105 -19.94 21.09 -3.65
N ALA A 106 -18.73 21.47 -3.22
CA ALA A 106 -18.50 22.81 -2.72
C ALA A 106 -18.78 23.86 -3.82
N GLY A 107 -18.29 23.64 -5.04
CA GLY A 107 -18.53 24.52 -6.18
C GLY A 107 -20.00 24.60 -6.58
N LEU A 108 -20.70 23.47 -6.65
CA LEU A 108 -22.14 23.45 -6.93
C LEU A 108 -22.95 24.13 -5.83
N THR A 109 -22.51 24.04 -4.57
CA THR A 109 -23.15 24.74 -3.46
C THR A 109 -22.94 26.25 -3.56
N LEU A 110 -21.72 26.70 -3.86
CA LEU A 110 -21.47 28.13 -4.11
C LEU A 110 -22.28 28.64 -5.31
N TYR A 111 -22.35 27.87 -6.40
CA TYR A 111 -23.19 28.17 -7.55
C TYR A 111 -24.67 28.34 -7.12
N ASP A 112 -25.23 27.39 -6.36
CA ASP A 112 -26.62 27.44 -5.90
C ASP A 112 -26.94 28.67 -5.04
N MET A 113 -25.95 29.10 -4.25
CA MET A 113 -26.03 30.24 -3.35
C MET A 113 -25.90 31.58 -4.08
N LEU A 114 -25.13 31.64 -5.18
CA LEU A 114 -24.90 32.87 -5.94
C LEU A 114 -25.87 33.09 -7.10
N LYS A 115 -26.46 32.03 -7.68
CA LYS A 115 -27.36 32.15 -8.83
C LYS A 115 -28.56 33.12 -8.67
N PRO A 116 -29.09 33.43 -7.46
CA PRO A 116 -30.13 34.46 -7.34
C PRO A 116 -29.63 35.90 -7.56
N HIS A 117 -28.32 36.12 -7.62
CA HIS A 117 -27.69 37.44 -7.62
C HIS A 117 -27.00 37.81 -8.94
N CYS A 118 -27.09 36.98 -9.97
CA CYS A 118 -26.45 37.17 -11.28
C CYS A 118 -27.20 36.40 -12.37
N GLU A 119 -26.84 36.63 -13.64
CA GLU A 119 -27.45 35.94 -14.76
C GLU A 119 -26.83 34.53 -14.93
N PRO A 120 -27.55 33.55 -15.50
CA PRO A 120 -27.03 32.17 -15.65
C PRO A 120 -25.69 32.06 -16.39
N GLU A 121 -25.43 33.00 -17.31
CA GLU A 121 -24.22 33.09 -18.14
C GLU A 121 -22.98 33.49 -17.32
N ASP A 122 -23.20 34.15 -16.18
CA ASP A 122 -22.15 34.74 -15.35
C ASP A 122 -21.46 33.72 -14.43
N LEU A 123 -22.09 32.56 -14.21
CA LEU A 123 -21.58 31.52 -13.32
C LEU A 123 -21.08 30.31 -14.11
N CYS A 124 -19.84 29.92 -13.84
CA CYS A 124 -19.25 28.72 -14.42
C CYS A 124 -18.35 28.02 -13.41
N LEU A 125 -18.62 26.73 -13.14
CA LEU A 125 -17.69 25.87 -12.42
C LEU A 125 -16.82 25.14 -13.43
N ASP A 126 -15.53 25.45 -13.44
CA ASP A 126 -14.55 24.86 -14.33
C ASP A 126 -13.32 24.34 -13.56
N GLN A 127 -12.36 23.78 -14.33
CA GLN A 127 -11.04 23.37 -13.82
C GLN A 127 -11.06 22.41 -12.62
N VAL A 128 -12.14 21.64 -12.42
CA VAL A 128 -12.20 20.60 -11.39
C VAL A 128 -11.22 19.49 -11.75
N LYS A 129 -10.09 19.43 -11.03
CA LYS A 129 -8.99 18.51 -11.34
C LYS A 129 -8.20 18.11 -10.11
N LEU A 130 -7.54 16.97 -10.21
CA LEU A 130 -6.59 16.51 -9.21
C LEU A 130 -5.27 17.27 -9.36
N GLN A 131 -4.86 17.99 -8.34
CA GLN A 131 -3.61 18.76 -8.34
C GLN A 131 -2.43 17.90 -7.87
N LYS A 132 -2.59 17.18 -6.75
CA LYS A 132 -1.54 16.37 -6.14
C LYS A 132 -2.11 15.10 -5.52
N LYS A 133 -1.31 14.04 -5.47
CA LYS A 133 -1.59 12.85 -4.65
C LYS A 133 -0.32 12.21 -4.10
N LYS A 134 -0.43 11.60 -2.91
CA LYS A 134 0.66 10.91 -2.23
C LYS A 134 0.16 9.60 -1.62
N GLY A 135 1.04 8.60 -1.53
CA GLY A 135 0.78 7.32 -0.88
C GLY A 135 0.47 6.16 -1.84
N GLY A 136 0.50 4.93 -1.32
CA GLY A 136 0.42 3.73 -2.15
C GLY A 136 1.61 3.57 -3.09
N LYS A 137 1.37 3.17 -4.35
CA LYS A 137 2.44 2.87 -5.32
C LYS A 137 3.32 4.07 -5.67
N SER A 138 2.83 5.30 -5.53
CA SER A 138 3.64 6.50 -5.81
C SER A 138 4.65 6.80 -4.70
N HIS A 139 4.54 6.15 -3.54
CA HIS A 139 5.44 6.35 -2.41
C HIS A 139 6.21 5.09 -2.02
N PHE A 140 5.64 3.91 -2.28
CA PHE A 140 6.24 2.63 -1.95
C PHE A 140 6.44 1.81 -3.23
N THR A 141 7.69 1.73 -3.70
CA THR A 141 8.09 0.87 -4.82
C THR A 141 7.90 -0.59 -4.44
N ARG A 142 7.57 -1.41 -5.43
CA ARG A 142 7.36 -2.86 -5.25
C ARG A 142 8.26 -3.70 -6.15
N ALA A 143 9.10 -3.03 -6.94
CA ALA A 143 10.12 -3.65 -7.75
C ALA A 143 11.42 -2.91 -7.48
N LEU A 144 12.50 -3.68 -7.40
CA LEU A 144 13.86 -3.16 -7.25
C LEU A 144 14.26 -2.34 -8.49
N LYS A 145 15.09 -1.32 -8.29
CA LYS A 145 15.65 -0.55 -9.41
C LYS A 145 16.65 -1.36 -10.21
N GLU A 146 17.46 -2.16 -9.51
CA GLU A 146 18.45 -3.07 -10.08
C GLU A 146 18.10 -4.50 -9.67
N ALA A 147 18.25 -5.45 -10.60
CA ALA A 147 17.87 -6.82 -10.34
C ALA A 147 18.82 -7.47 -9.32
N LEU A 148 18.28 -8.27 -8.42
CA LEU A 148 19.05 -8.95 -7.37
C LEU A 148 18.77 -10.45 -7.30
N PRO A 149 19.80 -11.28 -7.02
CA PRO A 149 19.60 -12.70 -6.79
C PRO A 149 18.80 -12.96 -5.51
N ALA A 150 18.04 -14.05 -5.50
CA ALA A 150 17.35 -14.54 -4.30
C ALA A 150 17.35 -16.07 -4.25
N SER A 151 17.08 -16.64 -3.08
CA SER A 151 16.88 -18.08 -2.91
C SER A 151 15.52 -18.38 -2.30
N ILE A 152 14.86 -19.42 -2.81
CA ILE A 152 13.63 -20.00 -2.28
C ILE A 152 13.91 -21.45 -1.89
N ILE A 153 13.71 -21.75 -0.60
CA ILE A 153 13.87 -23.09 -0.02
C ILE A 153 12.51 -23.57 0.47
N VAL A 154 11.94 -24.56 -0.22
CA VAL A 154 10.63 -25.12 0.10
C VAL A 154 10.82 -26.35 0.97
N LEU A 155 10.19 -26.36 2.15
CA LEU A 155 10.23 -27.49 3.08
C LEU A 155 8.90 -28.24 3.03
N SER A 156 8.93 -29.45 2.46
CA SER A 156 7.80 -30.38 2.51
C SER A 156 8.20 -31.80 2.13
N ASP A 157 7.98 -32.75 3.04
CA ASP A 157 8.12 -34.18 2.78
C ASP A 157 7.35 -34.63 1.52
N THR A 158 6.12 -34.14 1.35
CA THR A 158 5.24 -34.57 0.24
C THR A 158 5.63 -34.01 -1.11
N VAL A 159 6.13 -32.77 -1.15
CA VAL A 159 6.57 -32.15 -2.41
C VAL A 159 7.93 -32.70 -2.80
N ALA A 160 8.86 -32.83 -1.85
CA ALA A 160 10.18 -33.44 -2.10
C ALA A 160 10.05 -34.89 -2.62
N ALA A 161 9.08 -35.65 -2.12
CA ALA A 161 8.79 -37.00 -2.60
C ALA A 161 8.01 -37.05 -3.93
N GLY A 162 7.71 -35.91 -4.57
CA GLY A 162 6.96 -35.84 -5.82
C GLY A 162 5.47 -36.19 -5.71
N LYS A 163 4.92 -36.31 -4.49
CA LYS A 163 3.53 -36.73 -4.25
C LYS A 163 2.52 -35.58 -4.42
N LYS A 164 2.97 -34.33 -4.32
CA LYS A 164 2.13 -33.14 -4.42
C LYS A 164 2.89 -32.03 -5.16
N PRO A 165 2.24 -31.26 -6.05
CA PRO A 165 2.88 -30.10 -6.65
C PRO A 165 3.11 -29.00 -5.61
N ASP A 166 4.22 -28.29 -5.75
CA ASP A 166 4.47 -27.08 -4.97
C ASP A 166 3.66 -25.92 -5.55
N THR A 167 2.73 -25.42 -4.75
CA THR A 167 1.92 -24.24 -5.12
C THR A 167 2.28 -23.02 -4.29
N ALA A 168 2.99 -23.19 -3.18
CA ALA A 168 3.34 -22.11 -2.28
C ALA A 168 4.66 -21.47 -2.71
N GLY A 169 5.70 -22.27 -2.94
CA GLY A 169 6.99 -21.79 -3.43
C GLY A 169 6.86 -21.15 -4.81
N GLN A 170 6.03 -21.73 -5.71
CA GLN A 170 5.78 -21.16 -7.03
C GLN A 170 5.13 -19.77 -6.96
N ASN A 171 4.23 -19.54 -6.01
CA ASN A 171 3.64 -18.22 -5.87
C ASN A 171 4.62 -17.20 -5.26
N VAL A 172 5.52 -17.63 -4.38
CA VAL A 172 6.61 -16.80 -3.88
C VAL A 172 7.55 -16.43 -5.04
N LEU A 173 7.88 -17.38 -5.92
CA LEU A 173 8.69 -17.15 -7.11
C LEU A 173 8.08 -16.09 -8.03
N GLU A 174 6.79 -16.22 -8.36
CA GLU A 174 6.06 -15.23 -9.17
C GLU A 174 6.14 -13.82 -8.57
N ILE A 175 5.93 -13.69 -7.25
CA ILE A 175 5.98 -12.39 -6.56
C ILE A 175 7.39 -11.77 -6.59
N LEU A 176 8.43 -12.59 -6.40
CA LEU A 176 9.81 -12.12 -6.47
C LEU A 176 10.19 -11.68 -7.89
N GLN A 177 9.77 -12.41 -8.91
CA GLN A 177 9.98 -12.03 -10.31
C GLN A 177 9.28 -10.71 -10.66
N GLU A 178 8.02 -10.54 -10.22
CA GLU A 178 7.30 -9.26 -10.38
C GLU A 178 7.99 -8.10 -9.63
N ALA A 179 8.74 -8.40 -8.58
CA ALA A 179 9.51 -7.45 -7.79
C ALA A 179 10.95 -7.22 -8.31
N ASN A 180 11.29 -7.73 -9.49
CA ASN A 180 12.59 -7.60 -10.14
C ASN A 180 13.74 -8.30 -9.38
N PHE A 181 13.46 -9.40 -8.68
CA PHE A 181 14.51 -10.36 -8.30
C PHE A 181 14.81 -11.28 -9.51
N SER A 182 16.10 -11.49 -9.80
CA SER A 182 16.59 -12.37 -10.87
C SER A 182 17.35 -13.56 -10.29
N ASP A 183 17.82 -14.48 -11.14
CA ASP A 183 18.72 -15.59 -10.76
C ASP A 183 18.27 -16.35 -9.51
N ILE A 184 16.96 -16.60 -9.42
CA ILE A 184 16.33 -17.12 -8.21
C ILE A 184 16.65 -18.62 -8.08
N ALA A 185 17.49 -18.97 -7.11
CA ALA A 185 17.68 -20.36 -6.74
C ALA A 185 16.38 -20.92 -6.15
N TYR A 186 15.99 -22.10 -6.60
CA TYR A 186 14.76 -22.75 -6.18
C TYR A 186 15.03 -24.19 -5.79
N GLN A 187 14.83 -24.53 -4.53
CA GLN A 187 15.11 -25.86 -4.00
C GLN A 187 13.95 -26.37 -3.17
N VAL A 188 13.63 -27.65 -3.35
CA VAL A 188 12.61 -28.35 -2.57
C VAL A 188 13.31 -29.44 -1.78
N ILE A 189 13.17 -29.40 -0.46
CA ILE A 189 13.76 -30.37 0.47
C ILE A 189 12.68 -30.97 1.38
N PRO A 190 12.88 -32.18 1.91
CA PRO A 190 12.06 -32.71 2.98
C PRO A 190 12.15 -31.84 4.25
N ASP A 191 11.28 -32.09 5.23
CA ASP A 191 11.28 -31.36 6.51
C ASP A 191 12.49 -31.80 7.37
N SER A 192 13.69 -31.38 6.97
CA SER A 192 14.98 -31.78 7.53
C SER A 192 15.78 -30.56 7.99
N PRO A 193 15.98 -30.38 9.32
CA PRO A 193 16.83 -29.33 9.86
C PRO A 193 18.26 -29.37 9.32
N GLU A 194 18.84 -30.56 9.20
CA GLU A 194 20.21 -30.75 8.71
C GLU A 194 20.39 -30.26 7.27
N GLN A 195 19.46 -30.61 6.38
CA GLN A 195 19.50 -30.15 4.99
C GLN A 195 19.24 -28.65 4.89
N LEU A 196 18.33 -28.11 5.70
CA LEU A 196 18.05 -26.67 5.72
C LEU A 196 19.27 -25.87 6.19
N LEU A 197 19.95 -26.32 7.27
CA LEU A 197 21.17 -25.68 7.76
C LEU A 197 22.28 -25.70 6.71
N ALA A 198 22.52 -26.87 6.10
CA ALA A 198 23.55 -27.02 5.08
C ALA A 198 23.30 -26.06 3.89
N LEU A 199 22.04 -25.95 3.47
CA LEU A 199 21.68 -25.10 2.34
C LEU A 199 21.78 -23.61 2.65
N VAL A 200 21.31 -23.19 3.83
CA VAL A 200 21.45 -21.80 4.27
C VAL A 200 22.92 -21.43 4.44
N GLU A 201 23.74 -22.31 5.04
CA GLU A 201 25.17 -22.07 5.20
C GLU A 201 25.90 -21.93 3.85
N GLN A 202 25.49 -22.72 2.85
CA GLN A 202 26.01 -22.61 1.49
C GLN A 202 25.59 -21.31 0.81
N GLN A 203 24.36 -20.83 1.04
CA GLN A 203 23.76 -19.75 0.26
C GLN A 203 23.86 -18.35 0.89
N LYS A 204 24.15 -18.24 2.19
CA LYS A 204 24.12 -16.98 2.97
C LYS A 204 25.10 -15.89 2.53
N ASN A 205 25.96 -16.17 1.55
CA ASN A 205 26.90 -15.20 0.98
C ASN A 205 26.63 -14.89 -0.49
N ASP A 206 25.85 -15.73 -1.17
CA ASP A 206 25.58 -15.61 -2.61
C ASP A 206 24.22 -14.95 -2.89
N TYR A 207 23.28 -15.08 -1.95
CA TYR A 207 21.90 -14.61 -2.13
C TYR A 207 21.53 -13.58 -1.05
N PRO A 208 21.37 -12.28 -1.37
CA PRO A 208 21.00 -11.26 -0.39
C PRO A 208 19.64 -11.49 0.27
N LEU A 209 18.75 -12.24 -0.39
CA LEU A 209 17.47 -12.65 0.14
C LEU A 209 17.33 -14.18 0.09
N ILE A 210 17.05 -14.80 1.23
CA ILE A 210 16.70 -16.23 1.33
C ILE A 210 15.32 -16.34 1.96
N LEU A 211 14.38 -16.94 1.24
CA LEU A 211 13.03 -17.20 1.72
C LEU A 211 12.86 -18.70 1.93
N THR A 212 12.43 -19.10 3.12
CA THR A 212 11.93 -20.46 3.32
C THR A 212 10.42 -20.49 3.19
N VAL A 213 9.86 -21.59 2.69
CA VAL A 213 8.42 -21.79 2.54
C VAL A 213 8.03 -23.13 3.15
N GLY A 214 7.34 -23.11 4.29
CA GLY A 214 6.99 -24.33 5.02
C GLY A 214 7.61 -24.41 6.41
N GLY A 215 7.20 -25.41 7.19
CA GLY A 215 7.77 -25.74 8.50
C GLY A 215 7.67 -24.68 9.60
N THR A 216 6.78 -23.69 9.47
CA THR A 216 6.56 -22.59 10.45
C THR A 216 5.30 -22.76 11.31
N GLY A 217 4.62 -23.90 11.20
CA GLY A 217 3.43 -24.23 11.99
C GLY A 217 3.76 -24.70 13.42
N LEU A 218 2.77 -25.28 14.09
CA LEU A 218 2.87 -25.81 15.47
C LEU A 218 3.01 -27.34 15.51
N GLY A 219 3.08 -28.01 14.36
CA GLY A 219 3.23 -29.45 14.28
C GLY A 219 4.62 -29.90 14.74
N PRO A 220 4.78 -31.17 15.17
CA PRO A 220 6.06 -31.69 15.64
C PRO A 220 7.14 -31.78 14.55
N LYS A 221 6.73 -31.65 13.27
CA LYS A 221 7.63 -31.58 12.11
C LYS A 221 7.93 -30.15 11.66
N ASP A 222 7.23 -29.15 12.18
CA ASP A 222 7.45 -27.75 11.83
C ASP A 222 8.70 -27.23 12.57
N LEU A 223 9.88 -27.52 12.03
CA LEU A 223 11.16 -27.20 12.68
C LEU A 223 11.93 -26.07 11.98
N THR A 224 11.34 -25.41 10.97
CA THR A 224 12.03 -24.35 10.20
C THR A 224 12.43 -23.19 11.09
N VAL A 225 11.57 -22.80 12.04
CA VAL A 225 11.84 -21.68 12.94
C VAL A 225 12.97 -22.03 13.91
N GLU A 226 12.89 -23.18 14.57
CA GLU A 226 13.91 -23.72 15.46
C GLU A 226 15.26 -23.87 14.79
N THR A 227 15.26 -24.16 13.49
CA THR A 227 16.47 -24.33 12.68
C THR A 227 17.09 -22.97 12.30
N ILE A 228 16.27 -22.01 11.89
CA ILE A 228 16.75 -20.72 11.35
C ILE A 228 17.04 -19.70 12.46
N GLN A 229 16.20 -19.61 13.49
CA GLN A 229 16.29 -18.56 14.50
C GLN A 229 17.66 -18.49 15.19
N PRO A 230 18.31 -19.61 15.58
CA PRO A 230 19.65 -19.56 16.20
C PRO A 230 20.76 -19.01 15.30
N LEU A 231 20.55 -18.98 13.98
CA LEU A 231 21.53 -18.47 13.01
C LEU A 231 21.43 -16.95 12.81
N LEU A 232 20.32 -16.33 13.22
CA LEU A 232 20.07 -14.91 13.00
C LEU A 232 21.02 -14.07 13.88
N LYS A 233 21.96 -13.37 13.24
CA LYS A 233 22.87 -12.43 13.92
C LYS A 233 22.18 -11.12 14.28
N ARG A 234 21.14 -10.75 13.51
CA ARG A 234 20.32 -9.56 13.73
C ARG A 234 18.89 -9.83 13.32
N GLU A 235 18.01 -9.98 14.30
CA GLU A 235 16.58 -10.17 14.06
C GLU A 235 15.90 -8.89 13.56
N ILE A 236 14.86 -9.06 12.75
CA ILE A 236 13.95 -8.01 12.27
C ILE A 236 12.51 -8.48 12.51
N PRO A 237 12.07 -8.55 13.79
CA PRO A 237 10.74 -9.08 14.14
C PRO A 237 9.60 -8.32 13.46
N GLY A 238 9.79 -7.02 13.18
CA GLY A 238 8.83 -6.17 12.49
C GLY A 238 8.34 -6.68 11.14
N LEU A 239 9.15 -7.44 10.40
CA LEU A 239 8.71 -8.06 9.13
C LEU A 239 7.64 -9.13 9.38
N MET A 240 7.85 -9.96 10.39
CA MET A 240 6.92 -11.04 10.72
C MET A 240 5.69 -10.53 11.48
N GLU A 241 5.83 -9.47 12.26
CA GLU A 241 4.71 -8.73 12.85
C GLU A 241 3.81 -8.14 11.75
N ALA A 242 4.39 -7.46 10.75
CA ALA A 242 3.65 -6.91 9.61
C ALA A 242 2.95 -8.01 8.80
N SER A 243 3.65 -9.13 8.53
CA SER A 243 3.10 -10.30 7.84
C SER A 243 1.89 -10.87 8.57
N ARG A 244 2.02 -11.13 9.89
CA ARG A 244 0.93 -11.67 10.72
C ARG A 244 -0.21 -10.68 10.88
N SER A 245 0.07 -9.39 11.05
CA SER A 245 -0.96 -8.35 11.15
C SER A 245 -1.79 -8.27 9.87
N PHE A 246 -1.13 -8.31 8.71
CA PHE A 246 -1.80 -8.35 7.41
C PHE A 246 -2.60 -9.64 7.23
N GLY A 247 -2.04 -10.82 7.52
CA GLY A 247 -2.75 -12.09 7.43
C GLY A 247 -3.97 -12.17 8.35
N GLN A 248 -3.88 -11.66 9.58
CA GLN A 248 -4.98 -11.69 10.56
C GLN A 248 -6.20 -10.86 10.15
N LYS A 249 -6.02 -9.83 9.32
CA LYS A 249 -7.14 -9.11 8.69
C LYS A 249 -7.93 -9.96 7.69
N ARG A 250 -7.45 -11.15 7.33
CA ARG A 250 -8.04 -12.06 6.32
C ARG A 250 -8.40 -13.41 6.91
N THR A 251 -7.54 -13.97 7.75
CA THR A 251 -7.77 -15.25 8.42
C THR A 251 -7.20 -15.24 9.84
N PRO A 252 -7.95 -15.72 10.86
CA PRO A 252 -7.44 -15.81 12.22
C PRO A 252 -6.24 -16.76 12.34
N TYR A 253 -6.10 -17.71 11.41
CA TYR A 253 -5.01 -18.70 11.42
C TYR A 253 -3.63 -18.10 11.18
N ALA A 254 -3.55 -16.89 10.60
CA ALA A 254 -2.27 -16.20 10.41
C ALA A 254 -1.56 -15.90 11.74
N ALA A 255 -2.31 -15.79 12.85
CA ALA A 255 -1.75 -15.60 14.19
C ALA A 255 -0.86 -16.77 14.64
N LEU A 256 -1.06 -17.97 14.08
CA LEU A 256 -0.35 -19.19 14.47
C LEU A 256 1.02 -19.34 13.79
N SER A 257 1.35 -18.51 12.80
CA SER A 257 2.65 -18.59 12.14
C SER A 257 3.76 -18.17 13.09
N ARG A 258 4.72 -19.06 13.32
CA ARG A 258 5.90 -18.81 14.16
C ARG A 258 7.06 -18.19 13.39
N GLY A 259 6.83 -17.77 12.14
CA GLY A 259 7.91 -17.34 11.26
C GLY A 259 8.76 -16.21 11.85
N VAL A 260 10.03 -16.21 11.46
CA VAL A 260 11.11 -15.31 11.91
C VAL A 260 11.76 -14.67 10.70
N ALA A 261 12.35 -13.49 10.90
CA ALA A 261 13.12 -12.80 9.88
C ALA A 261 14.33 -12.10 10.49
N GLY A 262 15.45 -12.08 9.77
CA GLY A 262 16.67 -11.43 10.22
C GLY A 262 17.87 -11.72 9.32
N TYR A 263 19.00 -11.11 9.62
CA TYR A 263 20.24 -11.34 8.87
C TYR A 263 21.00 -12.54 9.40
N ILE A 264 21.42 -13.40 8.48
CA ILE A 264 22.49 -14.39 8.65
C ILE A 264 23.63 -13.91 7.75
N ASP A 265 24.72 -13.43 8.37
CA ASP A 265 25.83 -12.81 7.63
C ASP A 265 25.33 -11.72 6.66
N ASN A 266 25.48 -11.93 5.34
CA ASN A 266 25.12 -10.96 4.30
C ASN A 266 23.71 -11.19 3.72
N SER A 267 22.99 -12.21 4.18
CA SER A 267 21.67 -12.56 3.67
C SER A 267 20.57 -12.20 4.65
N LEU A 268 19.55 -11.50 4.16
CA LEU A 268 18.27 -11.42 4.86
C LEU A 268 17.54 -12.74 4.67
N VAL A 269 17.24 -13.41 5.78
CA VAL A 269 16.45 -14.65 5.81
C VAL A 269 15.07 -14.38 6.39
N MET A 270 14.03 -14.89 5.74
CA MET A 270 12.65 -14.81 6.23
C MET A 270 11.91 -16.13 6.01
N THR A 271 11.19 -16.59 7.04
CA THR A 271 10.46 -17.87 6.99
C THR A 271 8.97 -17.67 6.75
N LEU A 272 8.46 -18.21 5.64
CA LEU A 272 7.08 -18.05 5.19
C LEU A 272 6.22 -19.29 5.52
N PRO A 273 4.90 -19.12 5.70
CA PRO A 273 3.98 -20.25 5.84
C PRO A 273 4.01 -21.22 4.64
N GLY A 274 3.79 -22.50 4.88
CA GLY A 274 3.76 -23.53 3.82
C GLY A 274 2.48 -23.56 2.97
N SER A 275 1.44 -22.81 3.35
CA SER A 275 0.22 -22.70 2.54
C SER A 275 0.39 -21.63 1.47
N ARG A 276 -0.14 -21.86 0.26
CA ARG A 276 -0.09 -20.90 -0.85
C ARG A 276 -0.56 -19.50 -0.44
N GLN A 277 -1.72 -19.43 0.24
CA GLN A 277 -2.29 -18.15 0.64
C GLN A 277 -1.48 -17.49 1.76
N GLY A 278 -1.00 -18.26 2.74
CA GLY A 278 -0.20 -17.73 3.85
C GLY A 278 1.16 -17.18 3.38
N ALA A 279 1.85 -17.90 2.49
CA ALA A 279 3.10 -17.43 1.88
C ALA A 279 2.88 -16.13 1.09
N LYS A 280 1.86 -16.11 0.24
CA LYS A 280 1.46 -14.96 -0.57
C LYS A 280 1.18 -13.71 0.27
N GLU A 281 0.31 -13.85 1.27
CA GLU A 281 -0.11 -12.73 2.11
C GLU A 281 1.05 -12.19 2.93
N SER A 282 1.87 -13.07 3.50
CA SER A 282 3.04 -12.69 4.29
C SER A 282 4.03 -11.91 3.44
N LEU A 283 4.39 -12.42 2.26
CA LEU A 283 5.35 -11.75 1.39
C LEU A 283 4.83 -10.41 0.85
N ILE A 284 3.56 -10.35 0.42
CA ILE A 284 2.95 -9.10 -0.07
C ILE A 284 2.94 -8.01 1.01
N ALA A 285 2.74 -8.38 2.27
CA ALA A 285 2.70 -7.45 3.39
C ALA A 285 4.04 -6.70 3.57
N VAL A 286 5.15 -7.39 3.36
CA VAL A 286 6.50 -6.88 3.61
C VAL A 286 7.26 -6.46 2.37
N LEU A 287 6.78 -6.81 1.17
CA LEU A 287 7.48 -6.57 -0.09
C LEU A 287 7.99 -5.12 -0.26
N PRO A 288 7.20 -4.06 0.05
CA PRO A 288 7.71 -2.70 -0.08
C PRO A 288 8.88 -2.38 0.88
N ALA A 289 8.89 -2.99 2.07
CA ALA A 289 9.99 -2.85 3.02
C ALA A 289 11.24 -3.58 2.52
N LEU A 290 11.07 -4.78 1.95
CA LEU A 290 12.18 -5.53 1.33
C LEU A 290 12.79 -4.76 0.16
N VAL A 291 11.96 -4.24 -0.76
CA VAL A 291 12.42 -3.45 -1.90
C VAL A 291 13.17 -2.19 -1.43
N HIS A 292 12.62 -1.47 -0.45
CA HIS A 292 13.29 -0.29 0.09
C HIS A 292 14.64 -0.64 0.74
N LEU A 293 14.69 -1.73 1.50
CA LEU A 293 15.92 -2.18 2.16
C LEU A 293 17.03 -2.43 1.13
N PHE A 294 16.73 -3.15 0.06
CA PHE A 294 17.71 -3.49 -0.97
C PHE A 294 18.05 -2.33 -1.93
N ASP A 295 17.09 -1.44 -2.24
CA ASP A 295 17.39 -0.23 -3.04
C ASP A 295 18.29 0.77 -2.28
N VAL A 296 18.28 0.76 -0.95
CA VAL A 296 19.09 1.65 -0.11
C VAL A 296 20.43 1.01 0.27
N GLN A 297 20.49 -0.31 0.43
CA GLN A 297 21.73 -1.02 0.73
C GLN A 297 22.64 -1.09 -0.49
N LYS A 298 23.76 -0.38 -0.43
CA LYS A 298 24.80 -0.38 -1.48
C LYS A 298 25.77 -1.57 -1.41
N ASN A 299 25.70 -2.39 -0.35
CA ASN A 299 26.63 -3.50 -0.10
C ASN A 299 25.90 -4.85 -0.25
N ILE A 300 25.34 -5.07 -1.43
CA ILE A 300 24.70 -6.34 -1.77
C ILE A 300 25.78 -7.23 -2.40
N PRO A 301 25.97 -8.48 -1.95
CA PRO A 301 26.92 -9.38 -2.58
C PRO A 301 26.59 -9.51 -4.07
N HIS A 302 27.49 -9.04 -4.92
CA HIS A 302 27.39 -9.26 -6.35
C HIS A 302 28.04 -10.60 -6.69
N PRO A 303 27.45 -11.41 -7.58
CA PRO A 303 28.05 -12.68 -8.05
C PRO A 303 29.39 -12.51 -8.80
N GLY A 304 29.92 -11.29 -8.90
CA GLY A 304 31.22 -10.96 -9.50
C GLY A 304 32.36 -10.62 -8.53
N GLY A 305 32.13 -10.68 -7.21
CA GLY A 305 33.13 -10.25 -6.23
C GLY A 305 33.36 -8.74 -6.21
N TYR A 306 33.95 -8.22 -5.14
CA TYR A 306 34.30 -6.81 -5.01
C TYR A 306 35.27 -6.40 -6.13
N GLN A 307 34.88 -5.44 -6.98
CA GLN A 307 35.84 -4.62 -7.73
C GLN A 307 36.16 -3.36 -6.94
#